data_AF-A0A948JGD9-F1
#
_entry.id   AF-A0A948JGD9-F1
#
_cell.length_a   1.000
_cell.length_b   1.000
_cell.length_c   1.000
_cell.angle_alpha   90.00
_cell.angle_beta   90.00
_cell.angle_gamma   90.00
#
_symmetry.space_group_name_H-M   'P 1'
#
loop_
_entity.id
_entity.type
_entity.pdbx_description
1 polymer ?
#
loop_
_entity_poly.entity_id
_entity_poly.type
_entity_poly.pdbx_seq_one_letter_code
_entity_poly.pdbx_strand_id
1 'polypeptide(L)'
;MNIKDVRRLLKDWGKYWAAMERPVGFHGTSITAKVIEQAKTGIFASTDKNATRYNSASIRPPAWVGQIDQITEALPQAQRRALNMRYIKNTTLTNTEKLALINAELELVASL
;
A
#
# COMPACT_ATOMS: atom_id res chain seq x y z
N MET A 1 20.72 8.85 -8.93
CA MET A 1 19.78 7.95 -9.65
C MET A 1 19.09 8.67 -10.81
N ASN A 2 18.53 8.02 -11.86
CA ASN A 2 17.75 8.72 -12.90
C ASN A 2 16.31 8.95 -12.41
N ILE A 3 15.66 10.05 -12.82
CA ILE A 3 14.27 10.35 -12.44
C ILE A 3 13.29 9.26 -12.86
N LYS A 4 13.59 8.53 -13.94
CA LYS A 4 12.81 7.38 -14.40
C LYS A 4 12.87 6.21 -13.41
N ASP A 5 14.03 5.98 -12.80
CA ASP A 5 14.24 4.90 -11.84
C ASP A 5 13.57 5.23 -10.51
N VAL A 6 13.65 6.49 -10.06
CA VAL A 6 12.92 6.98 -8.87
C VAL A 6 11.41 6.82 -9.04
N ARG A 7 10.85 7.19 -10.20
CA ARG A 7 9.42 6.97 -10.49
C ARG A 7 9.02 5.50 -10.47
N ARG A 8 9.90 4.61 -10.93
CA ARG A 8 9.66 3.16 -10.87
C ARG A 8 9.65 2.68 -9.42
N LEU A 9 10.63 3.08 -8.62
CA LEU A 9 10.70 2.78 -7.18
C LEU A 9 9.49 3.33 -6.43
N LEU A 10 9.07 4.56 -6.70
CA LEU A 10 7.87 5.17 -6.09
C LEU A 10 6.58 4.44 -6.49
N LYS A 11 6.49 3.93 -7.72
CA LYS A 11 5.38 3.07 -8.12
C LYS A 11 5.35 1.77 -7.31
N ASP A 12 6.50 1.14 -7.12
CA ASP A 12 6.57 -0.12 -6.40
C ASP A 12 6.35 0.09 -4.88
N TRP A 13 6.85 1.20 -4.33
CA TRP A 13 6.56 1.66 -2.97
C TRP A 13 5.06 1.94 -2.76
N GLY A 14 4.42 2.67 -3.69
CA GLY A 14 2.99 2.96 -3.63
C GLY A 14 2.12 1.72 -3.73
N LYS A 15 2.49 0.76 -4.60
CA LYS A 15 1.82 -0.55 -4.68
C LYS A 15 1.94 -1.35 -3.38
N TYR A 16 3.10 -1.32 -2.74
CA TYR A 16 3.31 -2.01 -1.46
C TYR A 16 2.35 -1.47 -0.40
N TRP A 17 2.28 -0.14 -0.23
CA TRP A 17 1.38 0.47 0.74
C TRP A 17 -0.10 0.33 0.36
N ALA A 18 -0.44 0.43 -0.93
CA ALA A 18 -1.81 0.20 -1.40
C ALA A 18 -2.25 -1.26 -1.17
N ALA A 19 -1.34 -2.23 -1.24
CA ALA A 19 -1.62 -3.62 -0.91
C ALA A 19 -1.80 -3.84 0.59
N MET A 20 -1.10 -3.06 1.43
CA MET A 20 -1.24 -3.08 2.89
C MET A 20 -2.50 -2.34 3.40
N GLU A 21 -2.93 -1.26 2.73
CA GLU A 21 -4.18 -0.55 3.04
C GLU A 21 -5.42 -1.32 2.61
N ARG A 22 -5.30 -2.21 1.60
CA ARG A 22 -6.39 -3.10 1.24
C ARG A 22 -6.68 -3.98 2.47
N PRO A 23 -7.89 -3.93 3.05
CA PRO A 23 -8.26 -4.94 4.04
C PRO A 23 -8.02 -6.28 3.37
N VAL A 24 -7.29 -7.17 4.05
CA VAL A 24 -7.04 -8.55 3.60
C VAL A 24 -8.40 -9.12 3.27
N GLY A 25 -8.75 -9.03 1.99
CA GLY A 25 -10.07 -9.34 1.51
C GLY A 25 -10.29 -10.78 1.87
N PHE A 26 -11.35 -11.01 2.64
CA PHE A 26 -11.96 -12.31 2.85
C PHE A 26 -11.70 -13.17 1.62
N HIS A 27 -10.86 -14.20 1.76
CA HIS A 27 -10.60 -15.19 0.71
C HIS A 27 -11.95 -15.50 0.05
N GLY A 28 -12.08 -15.18 -1.24
CA GLY A 28 -13.30 -15.01 -2.01
C GLY A 28 -14.22 -16.22 -2.08
N THR A 29 -14.72 -16.66 -0.93
CA THR A 29 -15.74 -17.69 -0.78
C THR A 29 -16.95 -16.97 -0.21
N SER A 30 -17.95 -16.76 -1.07
CA SER A 30 -19.27 -16.32 -0.63
C SER A 30 -19.72 -17.19 0.55
N ILE A 31 -20.44 -16.60 1.52
CA ILE A 31 -21.05 -17.36 2.63
C ILE A 31 -21.85 -18.55 2.08
N THR A 32 -22.49 -18.40 0.92
CA THR A 32 -23.20 -19.46 0.21
C THR A 32 -22.28 -20.62 -0.19
N ALA A 33 -21.06 -20.35 -0.66
CA ALA A 33 -20.09 -21.38 -1.01
C ALA A 33 -19.64 -22.17 0.22
N LYS A 34 -19.46 -21.50 1.37
CA LYS A 34 -19.14 -22.17 2.64
C LYS A 34 -20.29 -23.03 3.14
N VAL A 35 -21.54 -22.57 3.02
CA VAL A 35 -22.73 -23.35 3.41
C VAL A 35 -22.87 -24.60 2.52
N ILE A 36 -22.63 -24.48 1.21
CA ILE A 36 -22.67 -25.63 0.29
C ILE A 36 -21.56 -26.64 0.62
N GLU A 37 -20.33 -26.18 0.88
CA GLU A 37 -19.22 -27.06 1.27
C GLU A 37 -19.46 -27.74 2.63
N GLN A 38 -20.01 -27.03 3.61
CA GLN A 38 -20.40 -27.61 4.91
C GLN A 38 -21.52 -28.63 4.76
N ALA A 39 -22.52 -28.37 3.92
CA ALA A 39 -23.60 -29.32 3.64
C ALA A 39 -23.09 -30.59 2.91
N LYS A 40 -22.07 -30.46 2.05
CA LYS A 40 -21.47 -31.59 1.32
C LYS A 40 -20.51 -32.42 2.17
N THR A 41 -19.72 -31.79 3.03
CA THR A 41 -18.66 -32.45 3.79
C THR A 41 -19.07 -32.84 5.20
N GLY A 42 -20.14 -32.25 5.74
CA GLY A 42 -20.59 -32.46 7.13
C GLY A 42 -19.66 -31.86 8.19
N ILE A 43 -18.61 -31.13 7.78
CA ILE A 43 -17.59 -30.57 8.68
C ILE A 43 -17.90 -29.10 8.96
N PHE A 44 -18.19 -28.78 10.22
CA PHE A 44 -18.39 -27.41 10.68
C PHE A 44 -17.03 -26.75 10.94
N ALA A 45 -16.43 -26.16 9.90
CA ALA A 45 -15.26 -25.29 10.08
C ALA A 45 -15.71 -23.90 10.57
N SER A 46 -15.92 -23.77 11.88
CA SER A 46 -15.94 -22.47 12.56
C SER A 46 -14.53 -21.88 12.47
N THR A 47 -14.27 -21.08 11.43
CA THR A 47 -13.01 -20.33 11.38
C THR A 47 -13.09 -19.28 12.49
N ASP A 48 -12.39 -19.55 13.59
CA ASP A 48 -12.18 -18.65 14.72
C ASP A 48 -12.05 -17.19 14.23
N LYS A 49 -12.88 -16.30 14.75
CA LYS A 49 -12.85 -14.85 14.51
C LYS A 49 -11.48 -14.20 14.83
N ASN A 50 -10.52 -14.97 15.35
CA ASN A 50 -9.15 -14.55 15.62
C ASN A 50 -8.15 -14.86 14.49
N ALA A 51 -8.48 -15.70 13.50
CA ALA A 51 -7.57 -15.97 12.38
C ALA A 51 -7.38 -14.76 11.43
N THR A 52 -8.26 -13.75 11.53
CA THR A 52 -8.17 -12.50 10.76
C THR A 52 -7.44 -11.39 11.50
N ARG A 53 -7.02 -11.62 12.76
CA ARG A 53 -6.12 -10.72 13.49
C ARG A 53 -4.66 -11.06 13.26
N TYR A 54 -4.28 -11.48 12.05
CA TYR A 54 -2.91 -11.25 11.63
C TYR A 54 -2.77 -9.75 11.42
N ASN A 55 -2.39 -9.10 12.52
CA ASN A 55 -1.96 -7.73 12.58
C ASN A 55 -0.86 -7.59 11.52
N SER A 56 -1.20 -7.02 10.35
CA SER A 56 -0.24 -6.61 9.32
C SER A 56 0.81 -5.64 9.89
N ALA A 57 0.59 -5.14 11.11
CA ALA A 57 1.54 -4.45 11.97
C ALA A 57 2.85 -5.21 12.26
N SER A 58 2.95 -6.52 11.98
CA SER A 58 4.15 -7.33 12.26
C SER A 58 5.05 -7.62 11.04
N ILE A 59 4.63 -7.23 9.83
CA ILE A 59 5.48 -7.38 8.64
C ILE A 59 6.37 -6.14 8.57
N ARG A 60 7.61 -6.27 9.06
CA ARG A 60 8.63 -5.22 8.92
C ARG A 60 8.74 -4.88 7.43
N PRO A 61 8.57 -3.61 7.02
CA PRO A 61 8.70 -3.24 5.62
C PRO A 61 10.11 -3.60 5.13
N PRO A 62 10.25 -4.03 3.86
CA PRO A 62 11.56 -4.26 3.26
C PRO A 62 12.47 -3.03 3.45
N ALA A 63 13.78 -3.24 3.63
CA ALA A 63 14.72 -2.16 3.98
C ALA A 63 14.66 -0.96 3.01
N TRP A 64 14.49 -1.22 1.70
CA TRP A 64 14.34 -0.17 0.70
C TRP A 64 13.04 0.63 0.83
N VAL A 65 11.95 0.01 1.28
CA VAL A 65 10.67 0.71 1.56
C VAL A 65 10.85 1.64 2.75
N GLY A 66 11.51 1.16 3.82
CA GLY A 66 11.79 1.96 5.01
C GLY A 66 12.70 3.17 4.76
N GLN A 67 13.69 3.04 3.86
CA GLN A 67 14.53 4.16 3.45
C GLN A 67 13.73 5.26 2.73
N ILE A 68 12.85 4.87 1.79
CA ILE A 68 11.97 5.82 1.11
C ILE A 68 11.02 6.47 2.12
N ASP A 69 10.49 5.69 3.06
CA ASP A 69 9.57 6.18 4.09
C ASP A 69 10.21 7.30 4.92
N GLN A 70 11.43 7.09 5.41
CA GLN A 70 12.20 8.10 6.15
C GLN A 70 12.43 9.39 5.33
N ILE A 71 12.77 9.25 4.04
CA ILE A 71 12.95 10.41 3.17
C ILE A 71 11.61 11.14 2.98
N THR A 72 10.51 10.41 2.77
CA THR A 72 9.18 11.02 2.62
C THR A 72 8.64 11.65 3.91
N GLU A 73 9.07 11.17 5.08
CA GLU A 73 8.79 11.77 6.38
C GLU A 73 9.54 13.09 6.62
N ALA A 74 10.68 13.29 5.96
CA ALA A 74 11.40 14.57 5.98
C ALA A 74 10.78 15.61 5.04
N LEU A 75 10.01 15.20 4.03
CA LEU A 75 9.39 16.11 3.05
C LEU A 75 8.26 16.96 3.67
N PRO A 76 8.04 18.19 3.16
CA PRO A 76 6.90 19.02 3.52
C PRO A 76 5.55 18.31 3.32
N GLN A 77 4.58 18.60 4.20
CA GLN A 77 3.28 17.92 4.23
C GLN A 77 2.54 17.94 2.88
N ALA A 78 2.64 19.05 2.13
CA ALA A 78 2.02 19.18 0.81
C ALA A 78 2.60 18.20 -0.22
N GLN A 79 3.92 18.01 -0.20
CA GLN A 79 4.62 17.08 -1.09
C GLN A 79 4.31 15.62 -0.72
N ARG A 80 4.33 15.29 0.58
CA ARG A 80 3.95 13.96 1.08
C ARG A 80 2.53 13.59 0.69
N ARG A 81 1.59 14.53 0.84
CA ARG A 81 0.20 14.33 0.44
C ARG A 81 0.09 14.06 -1.07
N ALA A 82 0.82 14.79 -1.90
CA ALA A 82 0.83 14.57 -3.35
C ALA A 82 1.37 13.17 -3.72
N LEU A 83 2.45 12.71 -3.06
CA LEU A 83 2.98 11.36 -3.25
C LEU A 83 1.96 10.28 -2.87
N ASN A 84 1.32 10.41 -1.70
CA ASN A 84 0.31 9.45 -1.24
C ASN A 84 -0.90 9.42 -2.17
N MET A 85 -1.39 10.58 -2.60
CA MET A 85 -2.52 10.68 -3.53
C MET A 85 -2.18 10.05 -4.89
N ARG A 86 -0.96 10.21 -5.38
CA ARG A 86 -0.55 9.69 -6.68
C ARG A 86 -0.25 8.20 -6.68
N TYR A 87 0.58 7.75 -5.72
CA TYR A 87 1.20 6.43 -5.76
C TYR A 87 0.48 5.39 -4.89
N ILE A 88 -0.19 5.81 -3.81
CA ILE A 88 -0.95 4.91 -2.92
C ILE A 88 -2.42 4.89 -3.34
N LYS A 89 -3.06 6.07 -3.43
CA LYS A 89 -4.51 6.19 -3.70
C LYS A 89 -4.87 6.22 -5.19
N ASN A 90 -3.88 6.40 -6.06
CA ASN A 90 -4.04 6.48 -7.52
C ASN A 90 -5.11 7.50 -7.96
N THR A 91 -5.24 8.61 -7.22
CA THR A 91 -6.19 9.70 -7.51
C THR A 91 -5.63 10.71 -8.51
N THR A 92 -6.51 11.41 -9.20
CA THR A 92 -6.14 12.52 -10.08
C THR A 92 -5.67 13.72 -9.26
N LEU A 93 -4.51 14.27 -9.63
CA LEU A 93 -3.90 15.42 -8.96
C LEU A 93 -4.35 16.73 -9.62
N THR A 94 -4.58 17.75 -8.80
CA THR A 94 -4.73 19.15 -9.23
C THR A 94 -3.40 19.73 -9.71
N ASN A 95 -3.41 20.87 -10.41
CA ASN A 95 -2.17 21.45 -10.96
C ASN A 95 -1.15 21.87 -9.89
N THR A 96 -1.60 22.34 -8.73
CA THR A 96 -0.72 22.67 -7.59
C THR A 96 -0.08 21.41 -7.00
N GLU A 97 -0.83 20.32 -6.90
CA GLU A 97 -0.32 19.03 -6.40
C GLU A 97 0.65 18.37 -7.39
N LYS A 98 0.50 18.60 -8.71
CA LYS A 98 1.48 18.15 -9.71
C LYS A 98 2.84 18.83 -9.54
N LEU A 99 2.85 20.14 -9.23
CA LEU A 99 4.10 20.86 -8.94
C LEU A 99 4.75 20.34 -7.65
N ALA A 100 3.94 20.10 -6.61
CA ALA A 100 4.42 19.50 -5.38
C ALA A 100 5.01 18.09 -5.60
N LEU A 101 4.40 17.29 -6.49
CA LEU A 101 4.92 15.98 -6.88
C LEU A 101 6.28 16.09 -7.58
N ILE A 102 6.44 17.03 -8.52
CA ILE A 102 7.71 17.21 -9.25
C ILE A 102 8.83 17.61 -8.30
N ASN A 103 8.56 18.53 -7.37
CA ASN A 103 9.55 18.94 -6.36
C ASN A 103 9.93 17.76 -5.45
N ALA A 104 8.94 16.96 -5.02
CA ALA A 104 9.20 15.75 -4.25
C ALA A 104 10.06 14.73 -5.01
N GLU A 105 9.77 14.51 -6.31
CA GLU A 105 10.57 13.62 -7.17
C GLU A 105 12.01 14.10 -7.32
N LEU A 106 12.24 15.42 -7.41
CA LEU A 106 13.58 16.00 -7.49
C LEU A 106 14.35 15.85 -6.17
N GLU A 107 13.71 16.10 -5.03
CA GLU A 107 14.34 15.92 -3.71
C GLU A 107 14.70 14.44 -3.46
N LEU A 108 13.84 13.51 -3.90
CA LEU A 108 14.12 12.06 -3.84
C LEU A 108 15.28 11.65 -4.76
N VAL A 109 15.40 12.23 -5.96
CA VAL A 109 16.55 12.01 -6.85
C VAL A 109 17.85 12.51 -6.22
N ALA A 110 17.81 13.62 -5.48
CA ALA A 110 18.98 14.17 -4.80
C ALA A 110 19.39 13.36 -3.56
N SER A 111 18.43 12.68 -2.93
CA SER A 111 18.64 11.94 -1.67
C SER A 111 18.96 10.45 -1.85
N LEU A 112 18.80 9.91 -3.07
CA LEU A 112 18.99 8.49 -3.45
C LEU A 112 20.10 8.30 -4.51
#